data_AF-A0A202E3M6-F1
#
_entry.id   AF-A0A202E3M6-F1
#
_cell.length_a   1.000
_cell.length_b   1.000
_cell.length_c   1.000
_cell.angle_alpha   90.00
_cell.angle_beta   90.00
_cell.angle_gamma   90.00
#
_symmetry.space_group_name_H-M   'P 1'
#
loop_
_entity.id
_entity.type
_entity.pdbx_description
1 polymer ?
#
loop_
_entity_poly.entity_id
_entity_poly.type
_entity_poly.pdbx_seq_one_letter_code
_entity_poly.pdbx_strand_id
1 'polypeptide(L)'
;MVSQDNLEYIARRVDGDARQAISLLYHSVRNLQFGDRVELTEAAINDAEPDATRHIVRSRLLSLSRDQRIALECLGENGPSTSGELYVCYRDRVDDPCTKPTVRGWMPKFGGYELVVNKGPSHAPRYRVCEQVLEELDYKPI
;
A
#
# COMPACT_ATOMS: atom_id res chain seq x y z
N MET A 1 -26.07 1.52 -13.28
CA MET A 1 -26.87 1.94 -12.11
C MET A 1 -26.23 1.34 -10.86
N VAL A 2 -26.14 2.13 -9.79
CA VAL A 2 -25.65 1.68 -8.47
C VAL A 2 -26.85 1.58 -7.55
N SER A 3 -27.04 0.45 -6.89
CA SER A 3 -28.11 0.23 -5.91
C SER A 3 -27.62 0.39 -4.47
N GLN A 4 -28.56 0.48 -3.52
CA GLN A 4 -28.23 0.44 -2.09
C GLN A 4 -27.56 -0.88 -1.70
N ASP A 5 -28.03 -2.01 -2.24
CA ASP A 5 -27.44 -3.33 -1.99
C ASP A 5 -25.98 -3.38 -2.42
N ASN A 6 -25.59 -2.70 -3.52
CA ASN A 6 -24.19 -2.59 -3.92
C ASN A 6 -23.35 -1.84 -2.87
N LEU A 7 -23.89 -0.78 -2.28
CA LEU A 7 -23.19 0.00 -1.25
C LEU A 7 -23.04 -0.80 0.04
N GLU A 8 -24.08 -1.53 0.45
CA GLU A 8 -24.02 -2.44 1.61
C GLU A 8 -23.04 -3.58 1.38
N TYR A 9 -23.01 -4.14 0.17
CA TYR A 9 -22.04 -5.17 -0.21
C TYR A 9 -20.60 -4.66 -0.08
N ILE A 10 -20.31 -3.49 -0.63
CA ILE A 10 -18.99 -2.85 -0.51
C ILE A 10 -18.65 -2.57 0.96
N ALA A 11 -19.59 -2.02 1.73
CA ALA A 11 -19.38 -1.70 3.14
C ALA A 11 -19.07 -2.95 3.99
N ARG A 12 -19.72 -4.09 3.72
CA ARG A 12 -19.45 -5.37 4.40
C ARG A 12 -18.12 -6.00 3.99
N ARG A 13 -17.64 -5.70 2.78
CA ARG A 13 -16.42 -6.29 2.22
C ARG A 13 -15.15 -5.57 2.67
N VAL A 14 -15.23 -4.29 2.99
CA VAL A 14 -14.09 -3.53 3.52
C VAL A 14 -14.03 -3.62 5.04
N ASP A 15 -12.82 -3.67 5.60
CA ASP A 15 -12.60 -3.72 7.05
C ASP A 15 -12.75 -2.33 7.70
N GLY A 16 -13.86 -1.65 7.41
CA GLY A 16 -14.15 -0.30 7.92
C GLY A 16 -13.28 0.83 7.35
N ASP A 17 -12.35 0.57 6.42
CA ASP A 17 -11.58 1.62 5.75
C ASP A 17 -12.41 2.28 4.64
N ALA A 18 -12.88 3.50 4.90
CA ALA A 18 -13.63 4.30 3.94
C ALA A 18 -12.86 4.56 2.63
N ARG A 19 -11.52 4.62 2.65
CA ARG A 19 -10.72 4.79 1.43
C ARG A 19 -10.79 3.54 0.56
N GLN A 20 -10.80 2.36 1.18
CA GLN A 20 -11.02 1.10 0.47
C GLN A 20 -12.43 1.07 -0.15
N ALA A 21 -13.46 1.46 0.61
CA ALA A 21 -14.83 1.50 0.09
C ALA A 21 -14.98 2.45 -1.12
N ILE A 22 -14.44 3.66 -1.01
CA ILE A 22 -14.50 4.68 -2.07
C ILE A 22 -13.72 4.22 -3.31
N SER A 23 -12.51 3.68 -3.12
CA SER A 23 -11.69 3.17 -4.23
C SER A 23 -12.38 2.00 -4.94
N LEU A 24 -12.92 1.05 -4.17
CA LEU A 24 -13.65 -0.10 -4.71
C LEU A 24 -14.87 0.34 -5.52
N LEU A 25 -15.67 1.25 -4.98
CA LEU A 25 -16.82 1.82 -5.71
C LEU A 25 -16.40 2.54 -6.99
N TYR A 26 -15.37 3.39 -6.91
CA TYR A 26 -14.88 4.16 -8.06
C TYR A 26 -14.45 3.24 -9.19
N HIS A 27 -13.63 2.23 -8.89
CA HIS A 27 -13.13 1.28 -9.89
C HIS A 27 -14.24 0.36 -10.42
N SER A 28 -15.18 -0.05 -9.57
CA SER A 28 -16.35 -0.83 -9.98
C SER A 28 -17.19 -0.08 -11.02
N VAL A 29 -17.51 1.20 -10.74
CA VAL A 29 -18.30 2.03 -11.66
C VAL A 29 -17.52 2.38 -12.91
N ARG A 30 -16.22 2.68 -12.78
CA ARG A 30 -15.35 2.96 -13.91
C ARG A 30 -15.26 1.76 -14.86
N ASN A 31 -15.08 0.56 -14.33
CA ASN A 31 -14.97 -0.66 -15.14
C ASN A 31 -16.29 -0.99 -15.87
N LEU A 32 -17.45 -0.65 -15.28
CA LEU A 32 -18.74 -0.71 -15.99
C LEU A 32 -18.81 0.26 -17.17
N GLN A 33 -18.31 1.50 -17.04
CA GLN A 33 -18.35 2.47 -18.14
C GLN A 33 -17.53 2.04 -19.36
N PHE A 34 -16.51 1.20 -19.16
CA PHE A 34 -15.71 0.63 -20.25
C PHE A 34 -16.28 -0.68 -20.81
N GLY A 35 -17.34 -1.24 -20.21
CA GLY A 35 -18.03 -2.43 -20.70
C GLY A 35 -19.47 -2.12 -21.14
N ASP A 36 -20.09 -3.03 -21.90
CA ASP A 36 -21.51 -2.90 -22.31
C ASP A 36 -22.51 -3.17 -21.17
N ARG A 37 -22.10 -3.00 -19.90
CA ARG A 37 -22.91 -3.32 -18.73
C ARG A 37 -23.58 -2.07 -18.17
N VAL A 38 -24.90 -2.14 -18.03
CA VAL A 38 -25.73 -1.03 -17.52
C VAL A 38 -25.88 -1.06 -16.00
N GLU A 39 -25.64 -2.20 -15.35
CA GLU A 39 -25.86 -2.42 -13.91
C GLU A 39 -24.63 -2.96 -13.19
N LEU A 40 -24.43 -2.51 -11.95
CA LEU A 40 -23.35 -2.97 -11.10
C LEU A 40 -23.71 -4.27 -10.38
N THR A 41 -22.98 -5.33 -10.69
CA THR A 41 -23.12 -6.64 -10.04
C THR A 41 -22.05 -6.83 -8.98
N GLU A 42 -22.29 -7.72 -8.01
CA GLU A 42 -21.27 -8.12 -7.03
C GLU A 42 -20.00 -8.67 -7.70
N ALA A 43 -20.15 -9.40 -8.81
CA ALA A 43 -19.01 -9.89 -9.59
C ALA A 43 -18.15 -8.73 -10.13
N ALA A 44 -18.77 -7.69 -10.71
CA ALA A 44 -18.04 -6.52 -11.18
C ALA A 44 -17.38 -5.74 -10.03
N ILE A 45 -17.97 -5.75 -8.84
CA ILE A 45 -17.37 -5.17 -7.64
C ILE A 45 -16.11 -5.95 -7.25
N ASN A 46 -16.19 -7.28 -7.22
CA ASN A 46 -15.04 -8.14 -6.89
C ASN A 46 -13.92 -8.03 -7.93
N ASP A 47 -14.27 -7.94 -9.21
CA ASP A 47 -13.30 -7.77 -10.30
C ASP A 47 -12.53 -6.43 -10.21
N ALA A 48 -13.09 -5.42 -9.54
CA ALA A 48 -12.47 -4.13 -9.35
C ALA A 48 -11.52 -4.06 -8.12
N GLU A 49 -11.49 -5.09 -7.28
CA GLU A 49 -10.69 -5.11 -6.05
C GLU A 49 -9.17 -4.96 -6.28
N PRO A 50 -8.56 -5.59 -7.30
CA PRO A 50 -7.14 -5.39 -7.60
C PRO A 50 -6.82 -3.94 -7.99
N ASP A 51 -7.67 -3.32 -8.83
CA ASP A 51 -7.49 -1.93 -9.26
C ASP A 51 -7.64 -0.96 -8.09
N ALA A 52 -8.63 -1.20 -7.23
CA ALA A 52 -8.87 -0.40 -6.05
C ALA A 52 -7.70 -0.44 -5.06
N THR A 53 -7.15 -1.64 -4.83
CA THR A 53 -5.98 -1.87 -3.98
C THR A 53 -4.75 -1.16 -4.54
N ARG A 54 -4.45 -1.38 -5.83
CA ARG A 54 -3.37 -0.72 -6.57
C ARG A 54 -3.49 0.80 -6.52
N HIS A 55 -4.69 1.35 -6.67
CA HIS A 55 -4.92 2.79 -6.59
C HIS A 55 -4.55 3.36 -5.22
N ILE A 56 -4.95 2.70 -4.14
CA ILE A 56 -4.64 3.12 -2.77
C ILE A 56 -3.14 3.04 -2.50
N VAL A 57 -2.50 1.93 -2.89
CA VAL A 57 -1.05 1.75 -2.73
C VAL A 57 -0.29 2.83 -3.51
N ARG A 58 -0.64 3.07 -4.78
CA ARG A 58 -0.03 4.13 -5.58
C ARG A 58 -0.18 5.51 -4.96
N SER A 59 -1.37 5.85 -4.48
CA SER A 59 -1.62 7.13 -3.81
C SER A 59 -0.73 7.30 -2.58
N ARG A 60 -0.58 6.26 -1.77
CA ARG A 60 0.31 6.26 -0.58
C ARG A 60 1.77 6.38 -0.98
N LEU A 61 2.22 5.68 -2.02
CA LEU A 61 3.58 5.79 -2.55
C LEU A 61 3.89 7.18 -3.12
N LEU A 62 2.94 7.82 -3.82
CA LEU A 62 3.07 9.18 -4.35
C LEU A 62 3.16 10.24 -3.24
N SER A 63 2.65 9.95 -2.04
CA SER A 63 2.74 10.85 -0.88
C SER A 63 4.09 10.80 -0.16
N LEU A 64 4.98 9.90 -0.56
CA LEU A 64 6.31 9.76 0.05
C LEU A 64 7.28 10.78 -0.52
N SER A 65 8.17 11.30 0.35
CA SER A 65 9.34 12.02 -0.13
C SER A 65 10.31 11.09 -0.86
N ARG A 66 11.24 11.67 -1.62
CA ARG A 66 12.31 10.91 -2.30
C ARG A 66 13.06 10.00 -1.32
N ASP A 67 13.48 10.53 -0.18
CA ASP A 67 14.21 9.74 0.83
C ASP A 67 13.39 8.60 1.41
N GLN A 68 12.11 8.84 1.67
CA GLN A 68 11.19 7.81 2.15
C GLN A 68 11.01 6.70 1.13
N ARG A 69 10.95 7.04 -0.16
CA ARG A 69 10.82 6.08 -1.25
C ARG A 69 12.07 5.20 -1.36
N ILE A 70 13.26 5.79 -1.32
CA ILE A 70 14.53 5.05 -1.35
C ILE A 70 14.63 4.11 -0.14
N ALA A 71 14.23 4.56 1.05
CA ALA A 71 14.19 3.69 2.22
C ALA A 71 13.19 2.52 2.05
N LEU A 72 12.02 2.77 1.47
CA LEU A 72 11.04 1.71 1.21
C LEU A 72 11.57 0.68 0.19
N GLU A 73 12.26 1.13 -0.87
CA GLU A 73 12.92 0.28 -1.86
C GLU A 73 14.01 -0.59 -1.21
N CYS A 74 14.83 0.00 -0.33
CA CYS A 74 15.79 -0.74 0.49
C CYS A 74 15.17 -1.86 1.34
N LEU A 75 13.95 -1.65 1.88
CA LEU A 75 13.23 -2.71 2.60
C LEU A 75 12.70 -3.79 1.65
N GLY A 76 12.32 -3.40 0.43
CA GLY A 76 11.85 -4.33 -0.59
C GLY A 76 12.93 -5.33 -1.01
N GLU A 77 14.16 -4.85 -1.19
CA GLU A 77 15.30 -5.66 -1.60
C GLU A 77 15.86 -6.56 -0.50
N ASN A 78 16.00 -6.03 0.72
CA ASN A 78 16.65 -6.75 1.83
C ASN A 78 15.70 -7.68 2.61
N GLY A 79 14.39 -7.57 2.38
CA GLY A 79 13.38 -8.25 3.18
C GLY A 79 13.28 -7.68 4.61
N PRO A 80 12.76 -8.47 5.59
CA PRO A 80 12.55 -7.99 6.95
C PRO A 80 13.80 -7.41 7.60
N SER A 81 13.80 -6.10 7.82
CA SER A 81 14.98 -5.37 8.32
C SER A 81 14.62 -4.49 9.51
N THR A 82 15.57 -4.31 10.42
CA THR A 82 15.51 -3.32 11.49
C THR A 82 15.68 -1.91 10.93
N SER A 83 15.26 -0.89 11.69
CA SER A 83 15.52 0.51 11.31
C SER A 83 17.02 0.84 11.16
N GLY A 84 17.90 0.07 11.83
CA GLY A 84 19.35 0.22 11.70
C GLY A 84 19.89 -0.32 10.38
N GLU A 85 19.52 -1.54 10.01
CA GLU A 85 19.88 -2.16 8.72
C GLU A 85 19.34 -1.31 7.56
N LEU A 86 18.08 -0.86 7.67
CA LEU A 86 17.47 0.05 6.72
C LEU A 86 18.27 1.35 6.54
N TYR A 87 18.66 1.98 7.65
CA TYR A 87 19.43 3.22 7.59
C TYR A 87 20.76 3.05 6.84
N VAL A 88 21.45 1.92 7.01
CA VAL A 88 22.69 1.63 6.29
C VAL A 88 22.42 1.57 4.78
N CYS A 89 21.43 0.78 4.35
CA CYS A 89 21.08 0.69 2.92
C CYS A 89 20.67 2.05 2.33
N TYR A 90 19.84 2.82 3.05
CA TYR A 90 19.38 4.14 2.60
C TYR A 90 20.54 5.13 2.46
N ARG A 91 21.41 5.20 3.47
CA ARG A 91 22.54 6.13 3.51
C ARG A 91 23.50 5.89 2.35
N ASP A 92 23.68 4.64 1.94
CA ASP A 92 24.61 4.30 0.86
C ASP A 92 24.06 4.66 -0.54
N ARG A 93 22.80 5.12 -0.65
CA ARG A 93 22.12 5.51 -1.90
C ARG A 93 21.83 7.01 -2.02
N VAL A 94 22.16 7.80 -1.01
CA VAL A 94 21.83 9.23 -0.93
C VAL A 94 23.06 10.03 -0.52
N ASP A 95 23.39 11.07 -1.28
CA ASP A 95 24.59 11.89 -1.04
C ASP A 95 24.53 12.69 0.27
N ASP A 96 23.34 13.19 0.65
CA ASP A 96 23.08 13.92 1.90
C ASP A 96 21.98 13.22 2.71
N PRO A 97 22.32 12.15 3.44
CA PRO A 97 21.33 11.28 4.06
C PRO A 97 20.74 11.91 5.31
N CYS A 98 19.41 11.80 5.44
CA CYS A 98 18.70 12.08 6.69
C CYS A 98 19.28 11.26 7.86
N THR A 99 19.14 11.76 9.09
CA THR A 99 19.67 11.07 10.26
C THR A 99 18.97 9.73 10.56
N LYS A 100 19.67 8.80 11.22
CA LYS A 100 19.10 7.52 11.66
C LYS A 100 17.81 7.65 12.50
N PRO A 101 17.70 8.59 13.47
CA PRO A 101 16.44 8.86 14.16
C PRO A 101 15.29 9.25 13.22
N THR A 102 15.56 10.03 12.17
CA THR A 102 14.57 10.41 11.15
C THR A 102 14.06 9.18 10.40
N VAL A 103 14.96 8.32 9.92
CA VAL A 103 14.58 7.09 9.20
C VAL A 103 13.75 6.16 10.09
N ARG A 104 14.15 5.98 11.35
CA ARG A 104 13.35 5.23 12.34
C ARG A 104 11.95 5.84 12.52
N GLY A 105 11.84 7.17 12.50
CA GLY A 105 10.58 7.90 12.59
C GLY A 105 9.63 7.68 11.42
N TRP A 106 10.12 7.20 10.26
CA TRP A 106 9.25 6.84 9.14
C TRP A 106 8.52 5.51 9.34
N MET A 107 9.00 4.61 10.20
CA MET A 107 8.41 3.27 10.34
C MET A 107 6.96 3.30 10.83
N PRO A 108 6.57 4.10 11.85
CA PRO A 108 5.16 4.28 12.20
C PRO A 108 4.34 4.87 11.05
N LYS A 109 4.90 5.82 10.26
CA LYS A 109 4.22 6.39 9.09
C LYS A 109 3.98 5.32 8.03
N PHE A 110 4.99 4.53 7.69
CA PHE A 110 4.86 3.45 6.71
C PHE A 110 3.86 2.39 7.19
N GLY A 111 3.85 2.07 8.48
CA GLY A 111 2.86 1.17 9.08
C GLY A 111 1.44 1.74 9.00
N GLY A 112 1.25 3.02 9.32
CA GLY A 112 -0.07 3.69 9.22
C GLY A 112 -0.57 3.86 7.78
N TYR A 113 0.34 3.83 6.81
CA TYR A 113 -0.01 3.77 5.38
C TYR A 113 -0.11 2.33 4.88
N GLU A 114 0.01 1.33 5.75
CA GLU A 114 0.01 -0.11 5.41
C GLU A 114 1.04 -0.45 4.31
N LEU A 115 2.13 0.31 4.23
CA LEU A 115 3.21 0.08 3.27
C LEU A 115 4.17 -1.01 3.75
N VAL A 116 4.29 -1.14 5.07
CA VAL A 116 5.13 -2.12 5.74
C VAL A 116 4.37 -2.76 6.90
N VAL A 117 4.78 -3.97 7.25
CA VAL A 117 4.33 -4.71 8.42
C VAL A 117 5.51 -5.01 9.34
N ASN A 118 5.29 -4.93 10.65
CA ASN A 118 6.27 -5.40 11.63
C ASN A 118 6.14 -6.91 11.81
N LYS A 119 7.21 -7.64 11.52
CA LYS A 119 7.35 -9.10 11.68
C LYS A 119 8.21 -9.48 12.89
N GLY A 120 8.76 -8.50 13.62
CA GLY A 120 9.54 -8.70 14.84
C GLY A 120 8.74 -8.40 16.11
N PRO A 121 9.24 -8.81 17.29
CA PRO A 121 8.63 -8.45 18.56
C PRO A 121 8.81 -6.95 18.85
N SER A 122 8.00 -6.39 19.76
CA SER A 122 8.01 -4.96 20.08
C SER A 122 9.38 -4.42 20.53
N HIS A 123 10.23 -5.26 21.13
CA HIS A 123 11.58 -4.90 21.58
C HIS A 123 12.66 -5.05 20.49
N ALA A 124 12.35 -5.70 19.37
CA ALA A 124 13.25 -5.90 18.23
C ALA A 124 12.46 -5.87 16.91
N PRO A 125 11.85 -4.72 16.55
CA PRO A 125 10.99 -4.63 15.38
C PRO A 125 11.76 -4.91 14.09
N ARG A 126 11.15 -5.70 13.20
CA ARG A 126 11.67 -5.97 11.85
C ARG A 126 10.57 -5.67 10.84
N TYR A 127 10.82 -4.76 9.92
CA TYR A 127 9.83 -4.27 8.98
C TYR A 127 10.00 -4.96 7.64
N ARG A 128 8.89 -5.43 7.06
CA ARG A 128 8.81 -5.99 5.70
C ARG A 128 7.82 -5.17 4.89
N VAL A 129 8.13 -4.89 3.63
CA VAL A 129 7.19 -4.27 2.69
C VAL A 129 5.99 -5.20 2.46
N CYS A 130 4.78 -4.65 2.41
CA CYS A 130 3.57 -5.41 2.10
C CYS A 130 3.62 -5.95 0.67
N GLU A 131 3.03 -7.11 0.41
CA GLU A 131 3.06 -7.79 -0.90
C GLU A 131 2.52 -6.91 -2.03
N GLN A 132 1.36 -6.30 -1.81
CA GLN A 132 0.73 -5.34 -2.74
C GLN A 132 1.64 -4.15 -3.08
N VAL A 133 2.55 -3.78 -2.18
CA VAL A 133 3.50 -2.69 -2.37
C VAL A 133 4.72 -3.17 -3.14
N LEU A 134 5.19 -4.41 -2.90
CA LEU A 134 6.25 -5.03 -3.68
C LEU A 134 5.84 -5.18 -5.15
N GLU A 135 4.59 -5.60 -5.41
CA GLU A 135 4.02 -5.67 -6.76
C GLU A 135 4.04 -4.31 -7.46
N GLU A 136 3.70 -3.22 -6.76
CA GLU A 136 3.75 -1.87 -7.31
C GLU A 136 5.16 -1.29 -7.46
N LEU A 137 6.14 -1.80 -6.70
CA LEU A 137 7.54 -1.42 -6.82
C LEU A 137 8.31 -2.30 -7.83
N ASP A 138 7.65 -3.25 -8.49
CA ASP A 138 8.24 -4.23 -9.41
C ASP A 138 9.36 -5.10 -8.76
N TYR A 139 9.30 -5.28 -7.44
CA TYR A 139 10.17 -6.20 -6.71
C TYR A 139 9.49 -7.56 -6.61
N LYS A 140 10.00 -8.56 -7.33
CA LYS A 140 9.60 -9.95 -7.10
C LYS A 140 10.26 -10.47 -5.82
N PRO A 141 9.51 -11.02 -4.84
CA PRO A 141 10.13 -11.73 -3.73
C PRO A 141 10.95 -12.90 -4.29
N ILE A 142 12.21 -13.00 -3.84
CA ILE A 142 13.13 -14.11 -4.16
C ILE A 142 12.55 -15.41 -3.59
#